data_AF-A0A962LE67-F1
#
_entry.id   AF-A0A962LE67-F1
#
_cell.length_a   1.000
_cell.length_b   1.000
_cell.length_c   1.000
_cell.angle_alpha   90.00
_cell.angle_beta   90.00
_cell.angle_gamma   90.00
#
_symmetry.space_group_name_H-M   'P 1'
#
loop_
_entity.id
_entity.type
_entity.pdbx_description
1 polymer ?
#
loop_
_entity_poly.entity_id
_entity_poly.type
_entity_poly.pdbx_seq_one_letter_code
_entity_poly.pdbx_strand_id
1 'polypeptide(L)'
;MTEAELLENAGIFWSNFVTTFGLGITVISGYLIVAYAVGASLTRSQVILVNVIFFGTMAFIVVGLNGFGGTAADLEGAAWALTTQRTFEPTAWGRWGVMIFIVLCVFAALKFMIDVRHPEAK
;
A
#
# COMPACT_ATOMS: atom_id res chain seq x y z
N MET A 1 -17.09 -8.33 23.24
CA MET A 1 -15.62 -8.33 23.34
C MET A 1 -15.21 -7.40 24.45
N THR A 2 -14.20 -7.77 25.22
CA THR A 2 -13.59 -6.91 26.24
C THR A 2 -12.73 -5.82 25.58
N GLU A 3 -12.40 -4.76 26.32
CA GLU A 3 -11.46 -3.72 25.87
C GLU A 3 -10.12 -4.33 25.41
N ALA A 4 -9.59 -5.28 26.19
CA ALA A 4 -8.35 -5.98 25.88
C ALA A 4 -8.45 -6.79 24.56
N GLU A 5 -9.54 -7.53 24.35
CA GLU A 5 -9.75 -8.29 23.11
C GLU A 5 -9.86 -7.38 21.87
N LEU A 6 -10.50 -6.22 22.00
CA LEU A 6 -10.61 -5.25 20.90
C LEU A 6 -9.24 -4.68 20.52
N LEU A 7 -8.42 -4.32 21.51
CA LEU A 7 -7.08 -3.80 21.29
C LEU A 7 -6.13 -4.86 20.72
N GLU A 8 -6.21 -6.11 21.20
CA GLU A 8 -5.43 -7.22 20.65
C GLU A 8 -5.76 -7.44 19.17
N ASN A 9 -7.05 -7.50 18.83
CA ASN A 9 -7.48 -7.66 17.44
C ASN A 9 -7.07 -6.46 16.58
N ALA A 10 -7.21 -5.23 17.08
CA ALA A 10 -6.72 -4.05 16.38
C ALA A 10 -5.21 -4.13 16.07
N GLY A 11 -4.41 -4.60 17.04
CA GLY A 11 -2.98 -4.83 16.86
C GLY A 11 -2.67 -5.84 15.75
N ILE A 12 -3.44 -6.92 15.65
CA ILE A 12 -3.32 -7.90 14.56
C ILE A 12 -3.61 -7.25 13.20
N PHE A 13 -4.67 -6.44 13.11
CA PHE A 13 -5.01 -5.74 11.87
C PHE A 13 -3.95 -4.70 11.48
N TRP A 14 -3.36 -3.98 12.43
CA TRP A 14 -2.22 -3.10 12.16
C TRP A 14 -0.97 -3.87 11.72
N SER A 15 -0.69 -5.03 12.30
CA SER A 15 0.40 -5.90 11.85
C SER A 15 0.21 -6.36 10.41
N ASN A 16 -1.02 -6.73 10.04
CA ASN A 16 -1.37 -7.09 8.66
C ASN A 16 -1.27 -5.88 7.72
N PHE A 17 -1.65 -4.69 8.17
CA PHE A 17 -1.48 -3.44 7.44
C PHE A 17 0.00 -3.19 7.12
N VAL A 18 0.87 -3.23 8.13
CA VAL A 18 2.32 -3.02 7.96
C VAL A 18 2.96 -4.10 7.07
N THR A 19 2.55 -5.35 7.24
CA THR A 19 3.01 -6.46 6.39
C THR A 19 2.61 -6.24 4.93
N THR A 20 1.35 -5.87 4.69
CA THR A 20 0.83 -5.59 3.35
C THR A 20 1.54 -4.39 2.72
N PHE A 21 1.86 -3.36 3.51
CA PHE A 21 2.66 -2.23 3.06
C PHE A 21 4.06 -2.68 2.61
N GLY A 22 4.74 -3.52 3.40
CA GLY A 22 6.04 -4.09 3.04
C GLY A 22 6.01 -4.94 1.76
N LEU A 23 4.94 -5.70 1.54
CA LEU A 23 4.71 -6.42 0.28
C LEU A 23 4.54 -5.44 -0.90
N GLY A 24 3.83 -4.33 -0.71
CA GLY A 24 3.71 -3.26 -1.71
C GLY A 24 5.05 -2.70 -2.14
N ILE A 25 5.93 -2.39 -1.19
CA ILE A 25 7.29 -1.91 -1.48
C ILE A 25 8.10 -2.96 -2.24
N THR A 26 7.97 -4.24 -1.87
CA THR A 26 8.64 -5.34 -2.59
C THR A 26 8.20 -5.42 -4.05
N VAL A 27 6.89 -5.35 -4.32
CA VAL A 27 6.34 -5.40 -5.69
C VAL A 27 6.79 -4.18 -6.51
N ILE A 28 6.73 -2.97 -5.94
CA ILE A 28 7.23 -1.74 -6.59
C ILE A 28 8.71 -1.88 -6.91
N SER A 29 9.52 -2.36 -5.97
CA SER A 29 10.96 -2.54 -6.18
C SER A 29 11.25 -3.53 -7.30
N GLY A 30 10.56 -4.68 -7.32
CA GLY A 30 10.68 -5.65 -8.39
C GLY A 30 10.30 -5.08 -9.76
N TYR A 31 9.21 -4.31 -9.82
CA TYR A 31 8.80 -3.63 -11.05
C TYR A 31 9.86 -2.63 -11.54
N LEU A 32 10.41 -1.80 -10.66
CA LEU A 32 11.45 -0.83 -11.00
C LEU A 32 12.74 -1.52 -11.48
N ILE A 33 13.13 -2.64 -10.87
CA ILE A 33 14.28 -3.45 -11.32
C ILE A 33 14.04 -3.99 -12.73
N VAL A 34 12.85 -4.54 -13.02
CA VAL A 34 12.50 -5.02 -14.36
C VAL A 34 12.50 -3.87 -15.37
N ALA A 35 11.91 -2.73 -15.01
CA ALA A 35 11.89 -1.54 -15.84
C ALA A 35 13.31 -1.09 -16.20
N TYR A 36 14.21 -1.02 -15.21
CA TYR A 36 15.60 -0.63 -15.42
C TYR A 36 16.41 -1.65 -16.23
N ALA A 37 16.30 -2.94 -15.91
CA ALA A 37 17.17 -3.97 -16.46
C ALA A 37 16.79 -4.38 -17.89
N VAL A 38 15.49 -4.47 -18.20
CA VAL A 38 15.00 -5.01 -19.47
C VAL A 38 13.92 -4.16 -20.12
N GLY A 39 13.51 -3.04 -19.52
CA GLY A 39 12.39 -2.24 -20.01
C GLY A 39 12.55 -1.75 -21.45
N ALA A 40 13.76 -1.37 -21.86
CA ALA A 40 14.07 -0.95 -23.23
C ALA A 40 13.89 -2.07 -24.27
N SER A 41 14.11 -3.32 -23.87
CA SER A 41 14.05 -4.50 -24.76
C SER A 41 12.64 -5.10 -24.88
N LEU A 42 11.68 -4.63 -24.07
CA LEU A 42 10.32 -5.17 -24.07
C LEU A 42 9.49 -4.64 -25.25
N THR A 43 8.83 -5.56 -25.94
CA THR A 43 7.80 -5.24 -26.93
C THR A 43 6.62 -4.51 -26.30
N ARG A 44 5.84 -3.79 -27.10
CA ARG A 44 4.67 -3.04 -26.59
C ARG A 44 3.68 -3.94 -25.85
N SER A 45 3.39 -5.14 -26.39
CA SER A 45 2.49 -6.09 -25.77
C SER A 45 2.99 -6.61 -24.43
N GLN A 46 4.29 -6.89 -24.30
CA GLN A 46 4.90 -7.32 -23.02
C GLN A 46 4.78 -6.24 -21.95
N VAL A 47 4.99 -4.97 -22.33
CA VAL A 47 4.86 -3.85 -21.38
C VAL A 47 3.43 -3.65 -20.92
N ILE A 48 2.45 -3.74 -21.83
CA ILE A 48 1.04 -3.67 -21.46
C ILE A 48 0.70 -4.78 -20.45
N LEU A 49 1.14 -6.02 -20.74
CA LEU A 49 0.90 -7.15 -19.84
C LEU A 49 1.53 -6.94 -18.46
N VAL A 50 2.81 -6.54 -18.40
CA VAL A 50 3.50 -6.28 -17.12
C VAL A 50 2.85 -5.14 -16.35
N ASN A 51 2.44 -4.06 -17.02
CA ASN A 51 1.76 -2.94 -16.39
C ASN A 51 0.38 -3.31 -15.85
N VAL A 52 -0.39 -4.14 -16.57
CA VAL A 52 -1.69 -4.63 -16.10
C VAL A 52 -1.53 -5.50 -14.85
N ILE A 53 -0.56 -6.42 -14.85
CA ILE A 53 -0.28 -7.27 -13.68
C ILE A 53 0.17 -6.42 -12.50
N PHE A 54 1.10 -5.48 -12.73
CA PHE A 54 1.59 -4.58 -11.69
C PHE A 54 0.47 -3.73 -11.12
N PHE A 55 -0.29 -3.04 -11.97
CA PHE A 55 -1.38 -2.17 -11.54
C PHE A 55 -2.48 -2.95 -10.81
N GLY A 56 -2.88 -4.12 -11.32
CA GLY A 56 -3.85 -5.00 -10.65
C GLY A 56 -3.36 -5.47 -9.28
N THR A 57 -2.10 -5.86 -9.17
CA THR A 57 -1.48 -6.26 -7.89
C THR A 57 -1.45 -5.09 -6.91
N MET A 58 -1.05 -3.91 -7.37
CA MET A 58 -0.99 -2.72 -6.52
C MET A 58 -2.38 -2.23 -6.11
N ALA A 59 -3.39 -2.33 -6.98
CA ALA A 59 -4.78 -2.05 -6.63
C ALA A 59 -5.28 -3.00 -5.53
N PHE A 60 -4.99 -4.30 -5.64
CA PHE A 60 -5.30 -5.27 -4.59
C PHE A 60 -4.63 -4.94 -3.25
N ILE A 61 -3.34 -4.55 -3.29
CA ILE A 61 -2.59 -4.12 -2.09
C ILE A 61 -3.23 -2.88 -1.45
N VAL A 62 -3.61 -1.86 -2.24
CA VAL A 62 -4.27 -0.65 -1.71
C VAL A 62 -5.62 -0.98 -1.07
N VAL A 63 -6.43 -1.85 -1.67
CA VAL A 63 -7.68 -2.32 -1.08
C VAL A 63 -7.42 -3.08 0.23
N GLY A 64 -6.40 -3.95 0.27
CA GLY A 64 -6.00 -4.66 1.48
C GLY A 64 -5.57 -3.72 2.61
N LEU A 65 -4.75 -2.71 2.29
CA LEU A 65 -4.35 -1.67 3.25
C LEU A 65 -5.54 -0.89 3.78
N ASN A 66 -6.48 -0.52 2.91
CA ASN A 66 -7.69 0.16 3.34
C ASN A 66 -8.54 -0.73 4.27
N GLY A 67 -8.72 -2.00 3.92
CA GLY A 67 -9.48 -2.96 4.72
C GLY A 67 -8.87 -3.21 6.10
N PHE A 68 -7.56 -3.49 6.16
CA PHE A 68 -6.87 -3.74 7.43
C PHE A 68 -6.78 -2.48 8.30
N GLY A 69 -6.37 -1.34 7.73
CA GLY A 69 -6.26 -0.08 8.47
C GLY A 69 -7.61 0.56 8.82
N GLY A 70 -8.66 0.25 8.05
CA GLY A 70 -10.06 0.56 8.36
C GLY A 70 -10.51 -0.19 9.60
N THR A 71 -10.45 -1.52 9.52
CA THR A 71 -10.88 -2.43 10.59
C THR A 71 -10.09 -2.20 11.88
N ALA A 72 -8.78 -1.98 11.81
CA ALA A 72 -7.95 -1.68 12.98
C ALA A 72 -8.45 -0.43 13.71
N ALA A 73 -8.69 0.66 12.97
CA ALA A 73 -9.14 1.91 13.56
C ALA A 73 -10.57 1.82 14.12
N ASP A 74 -11.45 1.05 13.49
CA ASP A 74 -12.82 0.82 13.98
C ASP A 74 -12.80 0.03 15.29
N LEU A 75 -11.93 -0.99 15.39
CA LEU A 75 -11.74 -1.77 16.62
C LEU A 75 -11.10 -0.94 17.73
N GLU A 76 -10.10 -0.11 17.43
CA GLU A 76 -9.56 0.87 18.38
C GLU A 76 -10.66 1.82 18.83
N GLY A 77 -11.42 2.40 17.90
CA GLY A 77 -12.52 3.31 18.23
C GLY A 77 -13.56 2.68 19.16
N ALA A 78 -13.88 1.39 18.96
CA ALA A 78 -14.75 0.64 19.84
C ALA A 78 -14.12 0.39 21.23
N ALA A 79 -12.83 0.09 21.32
CA ALA A 79 -12.11 -0.02 22.59
C ALA A 79 -12.07 1.33 23.34
N TRP A 80 -11.82 2.43 22.61
CA TRP A 80 -11.83 3.79 23.12
C TRP A 80 -13.18 4.22 23.68
N ALA A 81 -14.30 3.70 23.15
CA ALA A 81 -15.63 3.97 23.68
C ALA A 81 -15.88 3.30 25.04
N LEU A 82 -15.13 2.24 25.37
CA LEU A 82 -15.24 1.49 26.63
C LEU A 82 -14.31 2.03 27.73
N THR A 83 -13.26 2.76 27.37
CA THR A 83 -12.24 3.22 28.32
C THR A 83 -12.64 4.53 29.02
N THR A 84 -12.45 4.59 30.34
CA THR A 84 -12.67 5.80 31.16
C THR A 84 -11.43 6.67 31.30
N GLN A 85 -10.25 6.21 30.88
CA GLN A 85 -8.99 6.95 30.96
C GLN A 85 -8.54 7.40 29.56
N ARG A 86 -8.86 8.64 29.20
CA ARG A 86 -8.47 9.24 27.91
C ARG A 86 -7.13 9.96 28.03
N THR A 87 -6.08 9.45 27.39
CA THR A 87 -4.75 10.08 27.40
C THR A 87 -4.22 10.44 26.02
N PHE A 88 -4.67 9.77 24.95
CA PHE A 88 -4.24 10.06 23.57
C PHE A 88 -5.40 9.84 22.59
N GLU A 89 -5.56 10.71 21.59
CA GLU A 89 -6.53 10.49 20.52
C GLU A 89 -5.91 9.68 19.39
N PRO A 90 -6.60 8.64 18.86
CA PRO A 90 -6.11 7.91 17.70
C PRO A 90 -6.04 8.82 16.47
N THR A 91 -4.83 9.02 15.94
CA THR A 91 -4.61 9.87 14.76
C THR A 91 -4.96 9.11 13.49
N ALA A 92 -6.18 9.31 12.99
CA ALA A 92 -6.70 8.64 11.79
C ALA A 92 -5.97 9.00 10.48
N TRP A 93 -5.08 9.99 10.48
CA TRP A 93 -4.43 10.52 9.29
C TRP A 93 -3.27 9.65 8.77
N GLY A 94 -2.60 8.91 9.66
CA GLY A 94 -1.42 8.10 9.30
C GLY A 94 -1.71 7.07 8.20
N ARG A 95 -2.83 6.34 8.31
CA ARG A 95 -3.21 5.32 7.31
C ARG A 95 -3.46 5.91 5.92
N TRP A 96 -4.07 7.10 5.86
CA TRP A 96 -4.34 7.78 4.60
C TRP A 96 -3.05 8.27 3.96
N GLY A 97 -2.11 8.79 4.76
CA GLY A 97 -0.77 9.14 4.30
C GLY A 97 -0.06 7.97 3.61
N VAL A 98 -0.10 6.77 4.20
CA VAL A 98 0.51 5.56 3.61
C VAL A 98 -0.16 5.16 2.30
N MET A 99 -1.49 5.20 2.21
CA MET A 99 -2.21 4.87 0.98
C MET A 99 -1.90 5.87 -0.15
N ILE A 100 -1.94 7.17 0.14
CA ILE A 100 -1.58 8.23 -0.81
C ILE A 100 -0.14 8.03 -1.29
N PHE A 101 0.78 7.77 -0.37
CA PHE A 101 2.18 7.50 -0.69
C PHE A 101 2.33 6.32 -1.66
N ILE A 102 1.67 5.18 -1.41
CA ILE A 102 1.72 4.03 -2.33
C ILE A 102 1.17 4.40 -3.71
N VAL A 103 0.05 5.10 -3.78
CA VAL A 103 -0.54 5.50 -5.07
C VAL A 103 0.43 6.39 -5.86
N LEU A 104 1.11 7.33 -5.19
CA LEU A 104 2.16 8.14 -5.81
C LEU A 104 3.33 7.29 -6.30
N CYS A 105 3.76 6.28 -5.52
CA CYS A 105 4.81 5.36 -5.96
C CYS A 105 4.41 4.51 -7.17
N VAL A 106 3.15 4.09 -7.28
CA VAL A 106 2.63 3.36 -8.45
C VAL A 106 2.75 4.23 -9.71
N PHE A 107 2.27 5.48 -9.65
CA PHE A 107 2.38 6.39 -10.79
C PHE A 107 3.83 6.73 -11.13
N ALA A 108 4.67 6.95 -10.12
CA ALA A 108 6.10 7.18 -10.33
C ALA A 108 6.78 5.98 -11.01
N ALA A 109 6.44 4.75 -10.61
CA ALA A 109 6.97 3.53 -11.22
C ALA A 109 6.52 3.36 -12.68
N LEU A 110 5.22 3.54 -12.96
CA LEU A 110 4.70 3.50 -14.34
C LEU A 110 5.38 4.56 -15.22
N LYS A 111 5.56 5.77 -14.69
CA LYS A 111 6.27 6.85 -15.40
C LYS A 111 7.73 6.49 -15.65
N PHE A 112 8.41 5.90 -14.67
CA PHE A 112 9.78 5.42 -14.82
C PHE A 112 9.91 4.38 -15.96
N MET A 113 8.97 3.44 -16.06
CA MET A 113 8.93 2.48 -17.17
C MET A 113 8.79 3.16 -18.54
N ILE A 114 7.99 4.22 -18.63
CA ILE A 114 7.84 5.00 -19.86
C ILE A 114 9.15 5.73 -20.18
N ASP A 115 9.75 6.38 -19.19
CA ASP A 115 11.00 7.13 -19.34
C ASP A 115 12.15 6.22 -19.82
N VAL A 116 12.26 4.99 -19.30
CA VAL A 116 13.28 4.02 -19.74
C VAL A 116 13.07 3.58 -21.19
N ARG A 117 11.82 3.52 -21.67
CA ARG A 117 11.50 3.10 -23.04
C ARG A 117 11.61 4.20 -24.08
N HIS A 118 11.37 5.44 -23.68
CA HIS A 118 11.38 6.60 -24.57
C HIS A 118 12.39 7.63 -24.05
N PRO A 119 13.71 7.34 -24.16
CA PRO A 119 14.76 8.23 -23.66
C PRO A 119 14.81 9.58 -24.39
N GLU A 120 14.14 9.70 -25.54
CA GLU A 120 14.06 10.90 -26.37
C GLU A 120 13.11 12.00 -25.83
N ALA A 121 12.47 11.80 -24.67
CA ALA A 121 11.76 12.86 -23.96
C ALA A 121 12.71 13.82 -23.18
N LYS A 122 13.89 14.09 -23.75
CA LYS A 122 14.88 15.08 -23.29
C LYS A 122 15.33 15.96 -24.44
#